data_AF-A0A8J7TEV7-F1
#
_entry.id   AF-A0A8J7TEV7-F1
#
_cell.length_a   1.000
_cell.length_b   1.000
_cell.length_c   1.000
_cell.angle_alpha   90.00
_cell.angle_beta   90.00
_cell.angle_gamma   90.00
#
_symmetry.space_group_name_H-M   'P 1'
#
loop_
_entity.id
_entity.type
_entity.pdbx_description
1 polymer ?
#
loop_
_entity_poly.entity_id
_entity_poly.type
_entity_poly.pdbx_seq_one_letter_code
_entity_poly.pdbx_strand_id
1 'polypeptide(L)'
;MHSCILQDPLQSQFPPLPETAFPLNLPSTAARTNLPQKLELKVARIRHPRGIGVLWNVAQVDPKAAPVHSYYLYVLHEDLNGCMSSWKNIGIISALPLPMACKLNRCAPQRRYYFAIVGKDIYGRCGPYSEICSVTIHDM
;
A
#
# COMPACT_ATOMS: atom_id res chain seq x y z
N MET A 1 4.27 -30.01 8.94
CA MET A 1 4.57 -28.97 9.94
C MET A 1 3.96 -27.68 9.45
N HIS A 2 2.76 -27.35 9.94
CA HIS A 2 2.05 -26.14 9.52
C HIS A 2 2.69 -24.94 10.21
N SER A 3 3.34 -24.10 9.42
CA SER A 3 3.91 -22.84 9.89
C SER A 3 2.76 -21.93 10.34
N CYS A 4 2.53 -21.83 11.64
CA CYS A 4 1.71 -20.75 12.20
C CYS A 4 2.46 -19.44 11.94
N ILE A 5 2.06 -18.73 10.89
CA ILE A 5 2.39 -17.32 10.72
C ILE A 5 1.71 -16.62 11.90
N LEU A 6 2.52 -16.17 12.86
CA LEU A 6 2.04 -15.24 13.88
C LEU A 6 1.57 -13.99 13.13
N GLN A 7 0.26 -13.89 12.91
CA GLN A 7 -0.34 -12.64 12.45
C GLN A 7 -0.07 -11.62 13.55
N ASP A 8 0.54 -10.50 13.17
CA ASP A 8 0.75 -9.35 14.04
C ASP A 8 -0.62 -8.97 14.66
N PRO A 9 -0.73 -8.78 15.99
CA PRO A 9 -2.00 -8.46 16.65
C PRO A 9 -2.75 -7.26 16.02
N LEU A 10 -2.02 -6.31 15.42
CA LEU A 10 -2.62 -5.17 14.71
C LEU A 10 -3.23 -5.54 13.35
N GLN A 11 -2.82 -6.65 12.75
CA GLN A 11 -3.33 -7.13 11.47
C GLN A 11 -4.65 -7.90 11.61
N SER A 12 -4.96 -8.39 12.82
CA SER A 12 -6.20 -9.10 13.17
C SER A 12 -7.44 -8.20 13.18
N GLN A 13 -7.27 -6.88 13.36
CA GLN A 13 -8.39 -5.93 13.42
C GLN A 13 -8.94 -5.51 12.05
N PHE A 14 -8.19 -5.76 10.97
CA PHE A 14 -8.55 -5.35 9.62
C PHE A 14 -9.00 -6.55 8.79
N PRO A 15 -9.88 -6.34 7.79
CA PRO A 15 -10.09 -7.33 6.74
C PRO A 15 -8.76 -7.75 6.11
N PRO A 16 -8.63 -8.98 5.58
CA PRO A 16 -7.41 -9.43 4.95
C PRO A 16 -7.10 -8.57 3.72
N LEU A 17 -5.85 -8.12 3.60
CA LEU A 17 -5.38 -7.45 2.40
C LEU A 17 -5.47 -8.38 1.19
N PRO A 18 -5.71 -7.85 -0.03
CA PRO A 18 -5.78 -8.67 -1.22
C PRO A 18 -4.50 -9.48 -1.44
N GLU A 19 -4.65 -10.75 -1.80
CA GLU A 19 -3.52 -11.61 -2.10
C GLU A 19 -2.75 -11.07 -3.32
N THR A 20 -1.43 -11.03 -3.19
CA THR A 20 -0.55 -10.71 -4.31
C THR A 20 -0.19 -12.00 -5.04
N ALA A 21 -0.75 -12.22 -6.22
CA ALA A 21 -0.41 -13.39 -7.04
C ALA A 21 1.10 -13.40 -7.37
N PHE A 22 1.74 -14.55 -7.16
CA PHE A 22 3.12 -14.75 -7.60
C PHE A 22 3.15 -15.21 -9.06
N PRO A 23 4.04 -14.67 -9.92
CA PRO A 23 4.15 -15.13 -11.30
C PRO A 23 4.54 -16.60 -11.38
N LEU A 24 3.80 -17.40 -12.15
CA LEU A 24 4.10 -18.83 -12.33
C LEU A 24 5.42 -19.06 -13.07
N ASN A 25 5.77 -18.17 -14.00
CA ASN A 25 6.99 -18.26 -14.80
C ASN A 25 7.83 -17.00 -14.57
N LEU A 26 9.05 -17.19 -14.06
CA LEU A 26 10.01 -16.12 -13.88
C LEU A 26 11.25 -16.36 -14.75
N PRO A 27 11.76 -15.33 -15.44
CA PRO A 27 13.03 -15.44 -16.14
C PRO A 27 14.18 -15.65 -15.16
N SER A 28 15.24 -16.31 -15.59
CA SER A 28 16.44 -16.56 -14.77
C SER A 28 17.08 -15.28 -14.23
N THR A 29 16.92 -14.15 -14.93
CA THR A 29 17.38 -12.83 -14.47
C THR A 29 16.66 -12.35 -13.22
N ALA A 30 15.39 -12.74 -13.01
CA ALA A 30 14.64 -12.38 -11.82
C ALA A 30 15.28 -12.99 -10.56
N ALA A 31 15.80 -14.22 -10.64
CA ALA A 31 16.47 -14.91 -9.54
C ALA A 31 17.74 -14.20 -9.05
N ARG A 32 18.31 -13.28 -9.86
CA ARG A 32 19.51 -12.50 -9.51
C ARG A 32 19.20 -11.17 -8.81
N THR A 33 17.91 -10.88 -8.59
CA THR A 33 17.44 -9.61 -8.04
C THR A 33 16.54 -9.84 -6.85
N ASN A 34 16.61 -8.96 -5.86
CA ASN A 34 15.74 -8.97 -4.71
C ASN A 34 14.31 -8.53 -5.11
N LEU A 35 13.33 -8.95 -4.31
CA LEU A 35 11.94 -8.51 -4.44
C LEU A 35 11.81 -6.99 -4.21
N PRO A 36 10.71 -6.36 -4.68
CA PRO A 36 10.41 -4.98 -4.31
C PRO A 36 10.48 -4.76 -2.80
N GLN A 37 11.10 -3.67 -2.38
CA GLN A 37 11.26 -3.33 -0.96
C GLN A 37 9.92 -2.92 -0.32
N LYS A 38 9.81 -3.09 1.00
CA LYS A 38 8.70 -2.54 1.78
C LYS A 38 8.71 -1.02 1.67
N LEU A 39 7.53 -0.45 1.40
CA LEU A 39 7.37 0.99 1.28
C LEU A 39 7.06 1.62 2.64
N GLU A 40 7.67 2.77 2.90
CA GLU A 40 7.30 3.67 3.99
C GLU A 40 6.17 4.58 3.52
N LEU A 41 4.96 4.28 3.98
CA LEU A 41 3.75 5.04 3.63
C LEU A 41 3.52 6.17 4.63
N LYS A 42 3.12 7.34 4.14
CA LYS A 42 2.67 8.48 4.94
C LYS A 42 1.39 9.03 4.35
N VAL A 43 0.43 9.35 5.21
CA VAL A 43 -0.86 9.92 4.81
C VAL A 43 -1.13 11.21 5.58
N ALA A 44 -1.70 12.20 4.90
CA ALA A 44 -2.01 13.48 5.51
C ALA A 44 -3.31 14.05 4.94
N ARG A 45 -4.08 14.72 5.80
CA ARG A 45 -5.26 15.49 5.38
C ARG A 45 -4.80 16.78 4.71
N ILE A 46 -5.25 17.03 3.50
CA ILE A 46 -5.08 18.30 2.78
C ILE A 46 -6.34 19.13 3.00
N ARG A 47 -6.19 20.37 3.48
CA ARG A 47 -7.32 21.27 3.78
C ARG A 47 -7.85 21.98 2.52
N HIS A 48 -6.96 22.53 1.70
CA HIS A 48 -7.33 23.34 0.53
C HIS A 48 -6.43 23.04 -0.67
N PRO A 49 -6.97 22.47 -1.79
CA PRO A 49 -8.30 21.90 -1.91
C PRO A 49 -8.42 20.62 -1.08
N ARG A 50 -9.59 20.37 -0.46
CA ARG A 50 -9.84 19.19 0.39
C ARG A 50 -9.37 17.89 -0.27
N GLY A 51 -8.67 17.05 0.47
CA GLY A 51 -8.25 15.73 0.00
C GLY A 51 -7.35 14.99 0.99
N ILE A 52 -6.84 13.84 0.55
CA ILE A 52 -5.83 13.07 1.28
C ILE A 52 -4.57 13.02 0.43
N GLY A 53 -3.46 13.50 0.98
CA GLY A 53 -2.14 13.28 0.41
C GLY A 53 -1.62 11.92 0.86
N VAL A 54 -1.14 11.13 -0.08
CA VAL A 54 -0.52 9.82 0.15
C VAL A 54 0.88 9.90 -0.44
N LEU A 55 1.89 9.65 0.38
CA LEU A 55 3.30 9.71 0.00
C LEU A 55 3.98 8.42 0.39
N TRP A 56 4.89 7.93 -0.46
CA TRP A 56 5.67 6.74 -0.17
C TRP A 56 7.13 6.87 -0.61
N ASN A 57 7.98 6.14 0.10
CA ASN A 57 9.41 5.98 -0.19
C ASN A 57 9.88 4.58 0.22
N VAL A 58 11.17 4.28 0.02
CA VAL A 58 11.88 3.17 0.67
C VAL A 58 12.80 3.73 1.75
N ALA A 59 13.01 2.98 2.83
CA ALA A 59 13.88 3.37 3.94
C ALA A 59 15.33 3.63 3.47
N GLN A 60 15.85 2.70 2.67
CA GLN A 60 17.14 2.78 2.00
C GLN A 60 17.03 2.03 0.68
N VAL A 61 17.56 2.59 -0.41
CA VAL A 61 17.54 1.94 -1.72
C VAL A 61 18.40 0.68 -1.69
N ASP A 62 17.82 -0.47 -2.04
CA ASP A 62 18.55 -1.70 -2.29
C ASP A 62 19.00 -1.74 -3.77
N PRO A 63 20.31 -1.63 -4.07
CA PRO A 63 20.80 -1.67 -5.45
C PRO A 63 20.62 -3.03 -6.12
N LYS A 64 20.28 -4.09 -5.37
CA LYS A 64 19.97 -5.43 -5.92
C LYS A 64 18.49 -5.65 -6.16
N ALA A 65 17.61 -4.74 -5.75
CA ALA A 65 16.19 -4.84 -6.04
C ALA A 65 15.94 -4.68 -7.54
N ALA A 66 15.05 -5.49 -8.10
CA ALA A 66 14.59 -5.27 -9.45
C ALA A 66 13.88 -3.90 -9.56
N PRO A 67 13.95 -3.21 -10.71
CA PRO A 67 13.20 -1.98 -10.92
C PRO A 67 11.71 -2.20 -10.65
N VAL A 68 11.12 -1.31 -9.85
CA VAL A 68 9.67 -1.32 -9.62
C VAL A 68 8.98 -0.85 -10.89
N HIS A 69 7.98 -1.59 -11.35
CA HIS A 69 7.17 -1.23 -12.50
C HIS A 69 5.94 -0.42 -12.09
N SER A 70 5.30 -0.82 -10.99
CA SER A 70 4.06 -0.20 -10.53
C SER A 70 3.84 -0.34 -9.03
N TYR A 71 3.00 0.53 -8.49
CA TYR A 71 2.50 0.49 -7.12
C TYR A 71 0.99 0.26 -7.12
N TYR A 72 0.51 -0.59 -6.21
CA TYR A 72 -0.90 -0.88 -6.02
C TYR A 72 -1.32 -0.23 -4.69
N LEU A 73 -2.20 0.78 -4.77
CA LEU A 73 -2.68 1.50 -3.60
C LEU A 73 -4.06 0.96 -3.18
N TYR A 74 -4.15 0.54 -1.93
CA TYR A 74 -5.37 0.02 -1.34
C TYR A 74 -5.90 0.99 -0.29
N VAL A 75 -7.23 1.08 -0.22
CA VAL A 75 -7.93 1.83 0.83
C VAL A 75 -9.07 0.99 1.40
N LEU A 76 -9.31 1.12 2.70
CA LEU A 76 -10.60 0.83 3.31
C LEU A 76 -11.03 2.04 4.14
N HIS A 77 -12.31 2.13 4.47
CA HIS A 77 -12.81 3.16 5.36
C HIS A 77 -13.60 2.55 6.51
N GLU A 78 -13.58 3.26 7.62
CA GLU A 78 -14.36 3.00 8.82
C GLU A 78 -15.28 4.20 9.05
N ASP A 79 -16.57 3.92 9.26
CA ASP A 79 -17.56 4.94 9.62
C ASP A 79 -17.57 5.22 11.13
N LEU A 80 -18.44 6.15 11.56
CA LEU A 80 -18.54 6.53 12.97
C LEU A 80 -19.06 5.40 13.89
N ASN A 81 -19.66 4.36 13.32
CA ASN A 81 -20.15 3.20 14.07
C ASN A 81 -19.08 2.12 14.22
N GLY A 82 -17.86 2.34 13.70
CA GLY A 82 -16.79 1.37 13.69
C GLY A 82 -16.94 0.31 12.59
N CYS A 83 -17.86 0.49 11.63
CA CYS A 83 -18.04 -0.46 10.54
C CYS A 83 -16.94 -0.25 9.48
N MET A 84 -16.10 -1.27 9.29
CA MET A 84 -15.03 -1.26 8.29
C MET A 84 -15.52 -1.83 6.94
N SER A 85 -15.18 -1.13 5.85
CA SER A 85 -15.33 -1.66 4.50
C SER A 85 -14.29 -2.73 4.18
N SER A 86 -14.49 -3.49 3.09
CA SER A 86 -13.41 -4.28 2.51
C SER A 86 -12.31 -3.40 1.90
N TRP A 87 -11.13 -3.97 1.71
CA TRP A 87 -10.05 -3.32 0.96
C TRP A 87 -10.43 -3.15 -0.50
N LYS A 88 -10.23 -1.94 -1.02
CA LYS A 88 -10.41 -1.61 -2.43
C LYS A 88 -9.09 -1.14 -3.03
N ASN A 89 -8.73 -1.71 -4.18
CA ASN A 89 -7.68 -1.13 -5.02
C ASN A 89 -8.21 0.16 -5.66
N ILE A 90 -7.55 1.27 -5.38
CA ILE A 90 -7.94 2.60 -5.87
C ILE A 90 -7.01 3.15 -6.94
N GLY A 91 -5.96 2.41 -7.30
CA GLY A 91 -5.07 2.80 -8.38
C GLY A 91 -3.88 1.87 -8.53
N ILE A 92 -3.55 1.61 -9.79
CA ILE A 92 -2.24 1.10 -10.21
C ILE A 92 -1.46 2.31 -10.72
N ILE A 93 -0.35 2.62 -10.05
CA ILE A 93 0.45 3.82 -10.32
C ILE A 93 1.76 3.35 -10.92
N SER A 94 2.07 3.77 -12.15
CA SER A 94 3.38 3.49 -12.77
C SER A 94 4.49 4.11 -11.92
N ALA A 95 5.57 3.35 -11.71
CA ALA A 95 6.66 3.80 -10.86
C ALA A 95 7.46 4.94 -11.52
N LEU A 96 7.78 5.95 -10.73
CA LEU A 96 8.71 7.04 -11.01
C LEU A 96 9.77 7.07 -9.89
N PRO A 97 10.87 7.84 -10.05
CA PRO A 97 11.86 7.99 -8.99
C PRO A 97 11.21 8.40 -7.66
N LEU A 98 11.60 7.73 -6.57
CA LEU A 98 11.11 8.00 -5.23
C LEU A 98 11.79 9.26 -4.63
N PRO A 99 11.12 9.97 -3.70
CA PRO A 99 9.79 9.70 -3.15
C PRO A 99 8.66 10.04 -4.13
N MET A 100 7.57 9.29 -4.07
CA MET A 100 6.37 9.53 -4.86
C MET A 100 5.19 9.92 -3.97
N ALA A 101 4.25 10.69 -4.54
CA ALA A 101 3.02 11.05 -3.86
C ALA A 101 1.85 11.16 -4.83
N CYS A 102 0.64 10.95 -4.32
CA CYS A 102 -0.60 11.25 -5.03
C CYS A 102 -1.61 11.88 -4.07
N LYS A 103 -2.62 12.52 -4.66
CA LYS A 103 -3.73 13.13 -3.92
C LYS A 103 -5.03 12.43 -4.27
N LEU A 104 -5.74 11.95 -3.25
CA LEU A 104 -7.13 11.54 -3.38
C LEU A 104 -8.04 12.75 -3.19
N ASN A 105 -8.98 12.90 -4.11
CA ASN A 105 -10.04 13.89 -4.06
C ASN A 105 -11.37 13.24 -3.65
N ARG A 106 -12.35 14.05 -3.24
CA ARG A 106 -13.74 13.61 -2.95
C ARG A 106 -13.86 12.54 -1.85
N CYS A 107 -13.00 12.60 -0.84
CA CYS A 107 -13.14 11.78 0.36
C CYS A 107 -14.34 12.26 1.18
N ALA A 108 -15.22 11.34 1.57
CA ALA A 108 -16.38 11.65 2.39
C ALA A 108 -15.93 12.06 3.79
N PRO A 109 -16.55 13.08 4.39
CA PRO A 109 -16.25 13.49 5.75
C PRO A 109 -16.76 12.49 6.77
N GLN A 110 -16.36 12.69 8.02
CA GLN A 110 -16.72 11.89 9.19
C GLN A 110 -16.36 10.40 9.04
N ARG A 111 -15.24 10.13 8.38
CA ARG A 111 -14.73 8.77 8.15
C ARG A 111 -13.25 8.70 8.44
N ARG A 112 -12.81 7.55 8.93
CA ARG A 112 -11.39 7.20 8.99
C ARG A 112 -11.05 6.37 7.77
N TYR A 113 -10.00 6.75 7.06
CA TYR A 113 -9.47 6.02 5.92
C TYR A 113 -8.17 5.35 6.33
N TYR A 114 -8.01 4.10 5.91
CA TYR A 114 -6.80 3.30 6.11
C TYR A 114 -6.22 2.95 4.76
N PHE A 115 -4.90 3.01 4.65
CA PHE A 115 -4.16 2.83 3.41
C PHE A 115 -3.05 1.81 3.58
N ALA A 116 -2.86 1.00 2.55
CA ALA A 116 -1.71 0.13 2.39
C ALA A 116 -1.25 0.20 0.93
N ILE A 117 0.06 0.06 0.70
CA ILE A 117 0.64 0.09 -0.63
C ILE A 117 1.62 -1.08 -0.82
N VAL A 118 1.69 -1.61 -2.03
CA VAL A 118 2.66 -2.64 -2.41
C VAL A 118 3.29 -2.31 -3.76
N GLY A 119 4.59 -2.55 -3.89
CA GLY A 119 5.33 -2.44 -5.15
C GLY A 119 5.36 -3.75 -5.91
N LYS A 120 5.26 -3.66 -7.24
CA LYS A 120 5.40 -4.77 -8.20
C LYS A 120 6.54 -4.47 -9.16
N ASP A 121 7.52 -5.36 -9.26
CA ASP A 121 8.67 -5.19 -10.17
C ASP A 121 8.33 -5.51 -11.63
N ILE A 122 9.31 -5.26 -12.50
CA ILE A 122 9.27 -5.59 -13.94
C ILE A 122 9.08 -7.09 -14.23
N TYR A 123 9.33 -7.97 -13.25
CA TYR A 123 9.12 -9.41 -13.38
C TYR A 123 7.73 -9.84 -12.86
N GLY A 124 6.94 -8.88 -12.40
CA GLY A 124 5.60 -9.10 -11.87
C GLY A 124 5.57 -9.62 -10.44
N ARG A 125 6.70 -9.64 -9.73
CA ARG A 125 6.76 -10.06 -8.32
C ARG A 125 6.36 -8.89 -7.44
N CYS A 126 5.49 -9.14 -6.47
CA CYS A 126 5.14 -8.17 -5.45
C CYS A 126 6.09 -8.29 -4.25
N GLY A 127 6.44 -7.14 -3.66
CA GLY A 127 7.08 -7.07 -2.35
C GLY A 127 6.09 -7.24 -1.20
N PRO A 128 6.52 -7.01 0.04
CA PRO A 128 5.60 -6.89 1.17
C PRO A 128 4.75 -5.62 1.06
N TYR A 129 3.56 -5.67 1.65
CA TYR A 129 2.76 -4.47 1.90
C TYR A 129 3.49 -3.52 2.87
N SER A 130 3.24 -2.22 2.73
CA SER A 130 3.58 -1.22 3.74
C SER A 130 2.88 -1.52 5.08
N GLU A 131 3.30 -0.81 6.12
CA GLU A 131 2.43 -0.63 7.28
C GLU A 131 1.10 0.02 6.88
N ILE A 132 0.04 -0.26 7.64
CA ILE A 132 -1.26 0.39 7.46
C ILE A 132 -1.18 1.79 8.08
N CYS A 133 -1.44 2.82 7.28
CA CYS A 133 -1.50 4.19 7.75
C CYS A 133 -2.94 4.71 7.68
N SER A 134 -3.33 5.55 8.63
CA SER A 134 -4.70 6.07 8.70
C SER A 134 -4.77 7.59 8.75
N VAL A 135 -5.89 8.13 8.27
CA VAL A 135 -6.23 9.55 8.36
C VAL A 135 -7.73 9.70 8.55
N THR A 136 -8.11 10.57 9.47
CA THR A 136 -9.52 10.92 9.70
C THR A 136 -9.88 12.19 8.92
N ILE A 137 -10.97 12.12 8.16
CA ILE A 137 -11.57 13.29 7.53
C ILE A 137 -12.73 13.73 8.40
N HIS A 138 -12.63 14.93 8.97
CA HIS A 138 -13.71 15.56 9.71
C HIS A 138 -14.47 16.52 8.80
N ASP A 139 -15.75 16.73 9.07
CA ASP A 139 -16.42 17.94 8.60
C ASP A 139 -15.81 19.17 9.27
N MET A 140 -15.89 20.30 8.57
CA MET A 140 -15.65 21.62 9.15
C MET A 140 -17.00 22.20 9.52
#